data_AF-A0ABC8AYR6-F1
#
_entry.id   AF-A0ABC8AYR6-F1
#
_cell.length_a   1.000
_cell.length_b   1.000
_cell.length_c   1.000
_cell.angle_alpha   90.00
_cell.angle_beta   90.00
_cell.angle_gamma   90.00
#
_symmetry.space_group_name_H-M   'P 1'
#
loop_
_entity.id
_entity.type
_entity.pdbx_description
1 polymer ?
#
loop_
_entity_poly.entity_id
_entity_poly.type
_entity_poly.pdbx_seq_one_letter_code
_entity_poly.pdbx_strand_id
1 'polypeptide(L)'
;MFGAAPSVTASTSLHFVSEQAIEDGLADRLRVNRKLVPVANVRRRTKADLPNNDAMPRIEVDPDTFTVRIDGEVWAEEPATELPMAQRYFLF
;
A
#
# COMPACT_ATOMS: atom_id res chain seq x y z
N MET A 1 5.26 -0.41 23.14
CA MET A 1 5.10 0.72 24.11
C MET A 1 3.66 0.71 24.65
N PHE A 2 3.32 1.56 25.63
CA PHE A 2 2.00 1.64 26.28
C PHE A 2 0.81 1.78 25.32
N GLY A 3 1.00 2.39 24.14
CA GLY A 3 -0.03 2.46 23.10
C GLY A 3 -0.56 1.08 22.65
N ALA A 4 0.22 0.01 22.84
CA ALA A 4 -0.19 -1.34 22.49
C ALA A 4 -1.07 -2.03 23.57
N ALA A 5 -1.23 -1.44 24.76
CA ALA A 5 -2.03 -2.02 25.82
C ALA A 5 -3.51 -2.19 25.39
N PRO A 6 -4.26 -3.17 25.93
CA PRO A 6 -5.53 -3.62 25.35
C PRO A 6 -6.54 -2.51 25.02
N SER A 7 -6.94 -1.70 26.00
CA SER A 7 -7.90 -0.61 25.80
C SER A 7 -7.31 0.60 25.06
N VAL A 8 -6.00 0.82 25.20
CA VAL A 8 -5.28 1.96 24.59
C VAL A 8 -5.08 1.73 23.08
N THR A 9 -4.82 0.49 22.68
CA THR A 9 -4.69 0.07 21.28
C THR A 9 -5.94 0.42 20.45
N ALA A 10 -7.13 0.42 21.06
CA ALA A 10 -8.36 0.81 20.37
C ALA A 10 -8.46 2.34 20.18
N SER A 11 -7.94 3.13 21.12
CA SER A 11 -7.99 4.59 21.07
C SER A 11 -6.88 5.21 20.21
N THR A 12 -5.76 4.51 20.01
CA THR A 12 -4.63 4.97 19.21
C THR A 12 -4.53 4.30 17.83
N SER A 13 -5.59 3.65 17.36
CA SER A 13 -5.62 2.98 16.05
C SER A 13 -6.99 3.10 15.40
N LEU A 14 -7.03 2.82 14.09
CA LEU A 14 -8.23 2.92 13.27
C LEU A 14 -8.51 1.60 12.55
N HIS A 15 -9.78 1.36 12.24
CA HIS A 15 -10.18 0.38 11.24
C HIS A 15 -10.77 1.11 10.04
N PHE A 16 -10.17 0.92 8.87
CA PHE A 16 -10.71 1.43 7.62
C PHE A 16 -11.73 0.44 7.08
N VAL A 17 -12.96 0.89 6.83
CA VAL A 17 -14.10 0.09 6.37
C VAL A 17 -14.81 0.77 5.21
N SER A 18 -15.75 0.10 4.53
CA SER A 18 -16.64 0.78 3.60
C SER A 18 -17.52 1.78 4.33
N GLU A 19 -17.95 2.83 3.64
CA GLU A 19 -18.92 3.80 4.16
C GLU A 19 -20.21 3.10 4.60
N GLN A 20 -20.73 2.21 3.76
CA GLN A 20 -21.92 1.40 4.05
C GLN A 20 -21.81 0.59 5.35
N ALA A 21 -20.62 0.09 5.71
CA ALA A 21 -20.46 -0.66 6.96
C ALA A 21 -20.72 0.21 8.20
N ILE A 22 -20.34 1.49 8.14
CA ILE A 22 -20.60 2.44 9.22
C ILE A 22 -22.10 2.76 9.28
N GLU A 23 -22.71 3.00 8.13
CA GLU A 23 -24.16 3.25 7.99
C GLU A 23 -25.00 2.08 8.52
N ASP A 24 -24.56 0.84 8.26
CA ASP A 24 -25.20 -0.40 8.71
C ASP A 24 -24.93 -0.73 10.20
N GLY A 25 -24.33 0.19 10.97
CA GLY A 25 -24.08 0.04 12.40
C GLY A 25 -23.08 -1.07 12.74
N LEU A 26 -22.08 -1.33 11.89
CA LEU A 26 -21.15 -2.45 12.05
C LEU A 26 -20.42 -2.44 13.41
N ALA A 27 -20.10 -1.25 13.92
CA ALA A 27 -19.40 -1.12 15.20
C ALA A 27 -20.15 -1.80 16.36
N ASP A 28 -21.46 -1.56 16.44
CA ASP A 28 -22.32 -2.11 17.48
C ASP A 28 -22.59 -3.60 17.26
N ARG A 29 -22.82 -4.00 16.00
CA ARG A 29 -23.06 -5.40 15.62
C ARG A 29 -21.89 -6.30 15.98
N LEU A 30 -20.66 -5.81 15.80
CA LEU A 30 -19.43 -6.55 16.13
C LEU A 30 -18.88 -6.22 17.52
N ARG A 31 -19.48 -5.26 18.24
CA ARG A 31 -19.03 -4.77 19.55
C ARG A 31 -17.56 -4.37 19.57
N VAL A 32 -17.12 -3.66 18.53
CA VAL A 32 -15.76 -3.12 18.45
C VAL A 32 -15.70 -1.73 19.08
N ASN A 33 -14.62 -1.46 19.81
CA ASN A 33 -14.36 -0.18 20.46
C ASN A 33 -13.31 0.68 19.73
N ARG A 34 -12.74 0.17 18.65
CA ARG A 34 -11.79 0.91 17.79
C ARG A 34 -12.58 1.76 16.79
N LYS A 35 -12.13 2.99 16.56
CA LYS A 35 -12.77 3.92 15.61
C LYS A 35 -12.79 3.34 14.19
N LEU A 36 -13.98 3.24 13.62
CA LEU A 36 -14.18 2.94 12.20
C LEU A 36 -14.05 4.23 11.38
N VAL A 37 -13.33 4.16 10.26
CA VAL A 37 -13.15 5.28 9.32
C VAL A 37 -13.54 4.83 7.92
N PRO A 38 -14.40 5.57 7.21
CA PRO A 38 -14.81 5.17 5.87
C PRO A 38 -13.66 5.36 4.88
N VAL A 39 -13.40 4.35 4.06
CA VAL A 39 -12.59 4.49 2.86
C VAL A 39 -13.39 5.25 1.81
N ALA A 40 -12.79 6.30 1.23
CA ALA A 40 -13.45 7.17 0.28
C ALA A 40 -12.60 7.44 -0.98
N ASN A 41 -13.23 7.97 -2.03
CA ASN A 41 -12.59 8.46 -3.25
C ASN A 41 -11.78 7.44 -4.07
N VAL A 42 -11.98 6.14 -3.88
CA VAL A 42 -11.19 5.08 -4.56
C VAL A 42 -11.48 4.92 -6.06
N ARG A 43 -12.55 5.55 -6.58
CA ARG A 43 -12.96 5.46 -8.00
C ARG A 43 -12.57 6.66 -8.85
N ARG A 44 -12.10 7.74 -8.22
CA ARG A 44 -11.77 9.00 -8.89
C ARG A 44 -10.26 9.25 -9.02
N ARG A 45 -9.44 8.44 -8.35
CA ARG A 45 -7.98 8.55 -8.42
C ARG A 45 -7.44 7.90 -9.68
N THR A 46 -6.40 8.50 -10.23
CA THR A 46 -5.70 8.10 -11.44
C THR A 46 -4.20 8.00 -11.15
N LYS A 47 -3.39 7.62 -12.15
CA LYS A 47 -1.92 7.62 -12.01
C LYS A 47 -1.38 9.00 -11.63
N ALA A 48 -2.01 10.07 -12.10
CA ALA A 48 -1.65 11.46 -11.82
C ALA A 48 -1.81 11.87 -10.35
N ASP A 49 -2.58 11.12 -9.56
CA ASP A 49 -2.76 11.40 -8.13
C ASP A 49 -1.63 10.84 -7.25
N LEU A 50 -0.66 10.09 -7.81
CA LEU A 50 0.43 9.47 -7.06
C LEU A 50 1.61 10.45 -6.83
N PRO A 51 1.88 10.91 -5.60
CA PRO A 51 2.97 11.84 -5.34
C PRO A 51 4.32 11.24 -5.70
N ASN A 52 5.12 12.01 -6.46
CA ASN A 52 6.45 11.65 -6.94
C ASN A 52 6.50 10.39 -7.84
N ASN A 53 5.36 9.84 -8.24
CA ASN A 53 5.26 8.54 -8.93
C ASN A 53 4.08 8.51 -9.91
N ASP A 54 3.93 9.50 -10.76
CA ASP A 54 2.80 9.66 -11.68
C ASP A 54 3.11 9.30 -13.16
N ALA A 55 4.34 8.89 -13.47
CA ALA A 55 4.76 8.53 -14.84
C ALA A 55 3.85 7.47 -15.50
N MET A 56 3.55 7.66 -16.80
CA MET A 56 2.79 6.74 -17.65
C MET A 56 3.54 6.50 -18.98
N PRO A 57 4.68 5.79 -18.95
CA PRO A 57 5.44 5.51 -20.18
C PRO A 57 4.75 4.45 -21.04
N ARG A 58 5.18 4.33 -22.29
CA ARG A 58 4.80 3.20 -23.15
C ARG A 58 5.63 1.99 -22.76
N ILE A 59 4.97 0.96 -22.23
CA ILE A 59 5.61 -0.29 -21.82
C ILE A 59 5.25 -1.39 -22.81
N GLU A 60 6.27 -2.05 -23.36
CA GLU A 60 6.13 -3.19 -24.27
C GLU A 60 6.90 -4.39 -23.71
N VAL A 61 6.33 -5.59 -23.85
CA VAL A 61 6.97 -6.85 -23.43
C VAL A 61 7.00 -7.78 -24.62
N ASP A 62 8.19 -8.25 -24.98
CA ASP A 62 8.38 -9.28 -25.98
C ASP A 62 7.94 -10.66 -25.41
N PRO A 63 6.98 -11.37 -26.03
CA PRO A 63 6.37 -12.56 -25.43
C PRO A 63 7.28 -13.79 -25.39
N ASP A 64 8.31 -13.83 -26.25
CA ASP A 64 9.19 -15.00 -26.38
C ASP A 64 10.47 -14.84 -25.53
N THR A 65 10.99 -13.61 -25.45
CA THR A 65 12.24 -13.31 -24.73
C THR A 65 12.02 -12.64 -23.37
N PHE A 66 10.80 -12.16 -23.10
CA PHE A 66 10.45 -11.33 -21.94
C PHE A 66 11.21 -10.01 -21.84
N THR A 67 11.83 -9.56 -22.93
CA THR A 67 12.48 -8.25 -23.01
C THR A 67 11.45 -7.16 -22.79
N VAL A 68 11.69 -6.31 -21.79
CA VAL A 68 10.85 -5.14 -21.50
C VAL A 68 11.44 -3.92 -22.20
N ARG A 69 10.59 -3.14 -22.89
CA ARG A 69 10.94 -1.82 -23.43
C ARG A 69 10.10 -0.74 -22.77
N ILE A 70 10.74 0.35 -22.37
CA ILE A 70 10.12 1.55 -21.83
C ILE A 70 10.43 2.68 -22.81
N ASP A 71 9.40 3.26 -23.41
CA ASP A 71 9.51 4.31 -24.43
C ASP A 71 10.47 3.95 -25.59
N GLY A 72 10.52 2.66 -25.94
CA GLY A 72 11.34 2.10 -27.02
C GLY A 72 12.73 1.63 -26.59
N GLU A 73 13.20 2.00 -25.40
CA GLU A 73 14.50 1.58 -24.87
C GLU A 73 14.38 0.26 -24.11
N VAL A 74 15.32 -0.66 -24.34
CA VAL A 74 15.38 -1.91 -23.58
C VAL A 74 15.72 -1.59 -22.13
N TRP A 75 14.87 -2.03 -21.21
CA TRP A 75 15.15 -1.97 -19.80
C TRP A 75 16.17 -3.06 -19.45
N ALA A 76 17.38 -2.65 -19.07
CA ALA A 76 18.44 -3.56 -18.67
C ALA A 76 18.42 -3.77 -17.14
N GLU A 77 18.40 -5.02 -16.71
CA GLU A 77 18.52 -5.39 -15.31
C GLU A 77 19.98 -5.43 -14.85
N GLU A 78 20.25 -4.82 -13.69
CA GLU A 78 21.53 -4.95 -12.99
C GLU A 78 21.26 -5.43 -11.56
N PRO A 79 21.14 -6.75 -11.35
CA PRO A 79 20.83 -7.28 -10.03
C PRO A 79 21.96 -6.96 -9.06
N ALA A 80 21.62 -6.27 -7.96
CA ALA A 80 22.57 -5.96 -6.91
C ALA A 80 23.00 -7.22 -6.14
N THR A 81 24.30 -7.34 -5.84
CA THR A 81 24.85 -8.46 -5.06
C THR A 81 24.84 -8.21 -3.55
N GLU A 82 24.71 -6.95 -3.13
CA GLU A 82 24.62 -6.50 -1.74
C GLU A 82 23.67 -5.30 -1.65
N LEU A 83 22.98 -5.13 -0.51
CA LEU A 83 22.06 -4.02 -0.27
C LEU A 83 22.39 -3.27 1.03
N PRO A 84 22.22 -1.94 1.06
CA PRO A 84 22.18 -1.20 2.32
C PRO A 84 20.96 -1.64 3.14
N MET A 85 20.96 -1.31 4.44
CA MET A 85 19.85 -1.64 5.35
C MET A 85 19.56 -3.15 5.48
N ALA A 86 20.54 -4.01 5.17
CA ALA A 86 20.44 -5.46 5.29
C ALA A 86 21.31 -6.00 6.46
N GLN A 87 22.31 -6.84 6.18
CA GLN A 87 23.12 -7.58 7.16
C GLN A 87 23.73 -6.73 8.28
N ARG A 88 23.96 -5.42 8.04
CA ARG A 88 24.46 -4.50 9.07
C ARG A 88 23.49 -4.28 10.24
N TYR A 89 22.19 -4.43 10.02
CA TYR A 89 21.15 -4.02 10.97
C TYR A 89 20.36 -5.19 11.57
N PHE A 90 20.41 -6.38 10.95
CA PHE A 90 19.65 -7.54 11.38
C PHE A 90 20.58 -8.61 11.98
N LEU A 91 20.18 -9.16 13.12
CA LEU A 91 20.95 -10.21 13.80
C LEU A 91 20.92 -11.53 13.02
N PHE A 92 19.83 -11.78 12.29
CA PHE A 92 19.61 -12.93 11.42
C PHE A 92 18.79 -12.48 10.20
#